data_AF-A0A536C4D1-F1
#
_entry.id   AF-A0A536C4D1-F1
#
_cell.length_a   1.000
_cell.length_b   1.000
_cell.length_c   1.000
_cell.angle_alpha   90.00
_cell.angle_beta   90.00
_cell.angle_gamma   90.00
#
_symmetry.space_group_name_H-M   'P 1'
#
loop_
_entity.id
_entity.type
_entity.pdbx_description
1 polymer ?
#
loop_
_entity_poly.entity_id
_entity_poly.type
_entity_poly.pdbx_seq_one_letter_code
_entity_poly.pdbx_strand_id
1 'polypeptide(L)'
;MDDDSRLANRGATDPLAEVEPGSSQGGPNRSDLGALKDGAAMMIQAGNRVAAMALLWSAVAIDPTDLASHRRLAATLANGGDIDGAADEFARYIEFMLPLGEVGRATLELSYGASMIGSHPALHEAAEKIVTSVRSIVPPAGAALTASVPVITPFPQVRPVTPARAPVDIAVAAPLPTPRLLPKVPFRFCVHADEDRHWMQLEGGTADLVPVAVRVIGADDNIIETRLCIPLAPGEKGHAPSVERTMPGVAWVVVGIPNEVVAAIDAGQPAPYGFQAKVGDEWFSLDLVDTGCRLGRTRSKSAAS
;
A
#
# COMPACT_ATOMS: atom_id res chain seq x y z
N MET A 1 86.79 -21.26 -23.89
CA MET A 1 85.37 -21.62 -23.85
C MET A 1 84.74 -20.77 -22.76
N ASP A 2 84.43 -19.54 -23.17
CA ASP A 2 83.27 -18.69 -22.88
C ASP A 2 82.26 -19.17 -21.83
N ASP A 3 81.54 -18.34 -21.09
CA ASP A 3 81.62 -16.90 -20.80
C ASP A 3 80.71 -16.67 -19.58
N ASP A 4 81.03 -15.57 -18.93
CA ASP A 4 80.47 -14.85 -17.80
C ASP A 4 78.93 -14.85 -17.67
N SER A 5 78.56 -14.67 -16.42
CA SER A 5 77.25 -14.20 -15.98
C SER A 5 76.80 -12.98 -16.79
N ARG A 6 75.49 -12.82 -16.99
CA ARG A 6 74.82 -11.51 -16.89
C ARG A 6 73.30 -11.61 -16.92
N LEU A 7 72.73 -11.25 -15.76
CA LEU A 7 71.56 -10.39 -15.56
C LEU A 7 70.18 -10.98 -15.95
N ALA A 8 69.11 -10.85 -15.18
CA ALA A 8 68.84 -10.23 -13.90
C ALA A 8 67.34 -10.44 -13.65
N ASN A 9 66.96 -10.82 -12.41
CA ASN A 9 65.97 -10.10 -11.58
C ASN A 9 64.56 -9.90 -12.21
N ARG A 10 63.43 -10.35 -11.67
CA ARG A 10 62.82 -10.20 -10.32
C ARG A 10 61.52 -11.00 -10.41
N GLY A 11 61.12 -11.83 -9.47
CA GLY A 11 60.64 -11.42 -8.16
C GLY A 11 59.16 -11.79 -8.05
N ALA A 12 58.84 -12.57 -7.01
CA ALA A 12 57.52 -12.78 -6.42
C ALA A 12 56.34 -13.16 -7.34
N THR A 13 55.94 -14.42 -7.23
CA THR A 13 54.61 -14.94 -7.55
C THR A 13 53.53 -14.21 -6.73
N ASP A 14 52.65 -13.47 -7.40
CA ASP A 14 51.38 -13.00 -6.84
C ASP A 14 50.24 -13.87 -7.41
N PRO A 15 49.52 -14.65 -6.59
CA PRO A 15 48.50 -15.57 -7.07
C PRO A 15 47.13 -14.89 -7.08
N LEU A 16 46.90 -13.98 -8.03
CA LEU A 16 45.57 -13.43 -8.31
C LEU A 16 45.40 -13.24 -9.83
N ALA A 17 45.05 -14.34 -10.50
CA ALA A 17 44.54 -14.32 -11.86
C ALA A 17 43.30 -15.23 -11.95
N GLU A 18 42.25 -14.85 -11.23
CA GLU A 18 40.89 -15.25 -11.59
C GLU A 18 40.19 -14.03 -12.17
N VAL A 19 39.82 -14.18 -13.43
CA VAL A 19 39.07 -13.22 -14.22
C VAL A 19 37.63 -13.24 -13.71
N GLU A 20 37.23 -12.20 -12.98
CA GLU A 20 35.83 -11.95 -12.62
C GLU A 20 35.02 -11.58 -13.87
N PRO A 21 33.96 -12.33 -14.24
CA PRO A 21 32.91 -11.78 -15.09
C PRO A 21 31.97 -10.96 -14.20
N GLY A 22 31.87 -9.68 -14.51
CA GLY A 22 31.04 -8.71 -13.79
C GLY A 22 29.62 -9.22 -13.54
N SER A 23 29.30 -9.44 -12.27
CA SER A 23 27.95 -9.63 -11.79
C SER A 23 27.35 -8.26 -11.46
N SER A 24 26.35 -7.91 -12.25
CA SER A 24 25.45 -6.78 -12.10
C SER A 24 25.01 -6.57 -10.65
N GLN A 25 25.39 -5.43 -10.07
CA GLN A 25 24.86 -4.95 -8.78
C GLN A 25 23.37 -4.63 -8.91
N GLY A 26 22.52 -5.61 -8.63
CA GLY A 26 21.11 -5.42 -8.28
C GLY A 26 20.97 -5.60 -6.78
N GLY A 27 20.52 -4.56 -6.06
CA GLY A 27 20.19 -4.70 -4.64
C GLY A 27 19.12 -5.77 -4.39
N PRO A 28 19.06 -6.34 -3.17
CA PRO A 28 18.24 -7.51 -2.84
C PRO A 28 16.73 -7.36 -3.17
N ASN A 29 16.16 -6.15 -3.07
CA ASN A 29 14.74 -5.94 -3.36
C ASN A 29 14.44 -5.86 -4.87
N ARG A 30 15.44 -5.55 -5.70
CA ARG A 30 15.29 -5.55 -7.16
C ARG A 30 15.18 -6.98 -7.69
N SER A 31 15.84 -7.94 -7.03
CA SER A 31 15.69 -9.37 -7.36
C SER A 31 14.30 -9.90 -6.98
N ASP A 32 13.75 -9.51 -5.83
CA ASP A 32 12.45 -10.01 -5.38
C ASP A 32 11.29 -9.40 -6.15
N LEU A 33 11.33 -8.09 -6.40
CA LEU A 33 10.38 -7.42 -7.27
C LEU A 33 10.42 -7.97 -8.71
N GLY A 34 11.63 -8.28 -9.20
CA GLY A 34 11.83 -8.97 -10.48
C GLY A 34 11.19 -10.35 -10.48
N ALA A 35 11.49 -11.17 -9.48
CA ALA A 35 10.97 -12.54 -9.35
C ALA A 35 9.44 -12.59 -9.24
N LEU A 36 8.81 -11.66 -8.51
CA LEU A 36 7.35 -11.55 -8.45
C LEU A 36 6.74 -11.21 -9.80
N LYS A 37 7.35 -10.24 -10.52
CA LYS A 37 6.92 -9.86 -11.86
C LYS A 37 7.09 -10.97 -12.88
N ASP A 38 8.17 -11.74 -12.78
CA ASP A 38 8.45 -12.88 -13.66
C ASP A 38 7.53 -14.06 -13.34
N GLY A 39 7.33 -14.36 -12.06
CA GLY A 39 6.34 -15.34 -11.60
C GLY A 39 4.92 -14.98 -12.05
N ALA A 40 4.54 -13.71 -11.97
CA ALA A 40 3.26 -13.24 -12.49
C ALA A 40 3.13 -13.47 -14.00
N ALA A 41 4.19 -13.19 -14.76
CA ALA A 41 4.22 -13.45 -16.19
C ALA A 41 4.06 -14.95 -16.51
N MET A 42 4.71 -15.84 -15.74
CA MET A 42 4.54 -17.29 -15.87
C MET A 42 3.11 -17.73 -15.58
N MET A 43 2.47 -17.16 -14.55
CA MET A 43 1.08 -17.47 -14.21
C MET A 43 0.09 -16.97 -15.28
N ILE A 44 0.35 -15.81 -15.88
CA ILE A 44 -0.42 -15.32 -17.03
C ILE A 44 -0.30 -16.28 -18.21
N GLN A 45 0.93 -16.73 -18.52
CA GLN A 45 1.17 -17.70 -19.60
C GLN A 45 0.47 -19.05 -19.34
N ALA A 46 0.42 -19.47 -18.08
CA ALA A 46 -0.31 -20.67 -17.65
C ALA A 46 -1.85 -20.48 -17.60
N GLY A 47 -2.36 -19.27 -17.88
CA GLY A 47 -3.78 -18.95 -17.78
C GLY A 47 -4.30 -18.79 -16.35
N ASN A 48 -3.43 -18.89 -15.33
CA ASN A 48 -3.80 -18.72 -13.94
C ASN A 48 -3.75 -17.23 -13.54
N ARG A 49 -4.80 -16.51 -13.95
CA ARG A 49 -4.92 -15.06 -13.72
C ARG A 49 -4.96 -14.68 -12.23
N VAL A 50 -5.62 -15.49 -11.41
CA VAL A 50 -5.75 -15.24 -9.96
C VAL A 50 -4.38 -15.24 -9.29
N ALA A 51 -3.55 -16.25 -9.58
CA ALA A 51 -2.18 -16.32 -9.06
C ALA A 51 -1.30 -15.16 -9.58
N ALA A 52 -1.48 -14.76 -10.84
CA ALA A 52 -0.75 -13.61 -11.38
C ALA A 52 -1.10 -12.30 -10.64
N MET A 53 -2.37 -12.07 -10.34
CA MET A 53 -2.82 -10.89 -9.60
C MET A 53 -2.25 -10.89 -8.17
N ALA A 54 -2.25 -12.03 -7.48
CA ALA A 54 -1.64 -12.16 -6.15
C ALA A 54 -0.15 -11.75 -6.14
N LEU A 55 0.61 -12.17 -7.15
CA LEU A 55 2.03 -11.82 -7.29
C LEU A 55 2.22 -10.33 -7.62
N LEU A 56 1.37 -9.76 -8.48
CA LEU A 56 1.44 -8.36 -8.85
C LEU A 56 0.99 -7.42 -7.73
N TRP A 57 0.00 -7.80 -6.93
CA TRP A 57 -0.35 -7.10 -5.69
C TRP A 57 0.80 -7.09 -4.70
N SER A 58 1.50 -8.21 -4.57
CA SER A 58 2.71 -8.29 -3.74
C SER A 58 3.79 -7.35 -4.29
N ALA A 59 3.96 -7.29 -5.61
CA ALA A 59 4.94 -6.43 -6.26
C ALA A 59 4.67 -4.93 -6.01
N VAL A 60 3.43 -4.46 -6.15
CA VAL A 60 3.06 -3.06 -5.86
C VAL A 60 3.09 -2.73 -4.37
N ALA A 61 2.96 -3.73 -3.49
CA ALA A 61 3.15 -3.55 -2.05
C ALA A 61 4.64 -3.36 -1.68
N ILE A 62 5.54 -4.11 -2.34
CA ILE A 62 6.99 -3.98 -2.15
C ILE A 62 7.48 -2.64 -2.69
N ASP A 63 7.11 -2.28 -3.92
CA ASP A 63 7.44 -0.98 -4.51
C ASP A 63 6.20 -0.27 -5.06
N PRO A 64 5.58 0.61 -4.26
CA PRO A 64 4.42 1.40 -4.68
C PRO A 64 4.70 2.36 -5.83
N THR A 65 5.98 2.61 -6.17
CA THR A 65 6.40 3.51 -7.25
C THR A 65 6.86 2.77 -8.51
N ASP A 66 6.90 1.44 -8.50
CA ASP A 66 7.26 0.62 -9.67
C ASP A 66 6.11 0.62 -10.69
N LEU A 67 6.24 1.49 -11.69
CA LEU A 67 5.27 1.64 -12.76
C LEU A 67 4.96 0.32 -13.48
N ALA A 68 5.97 -0.54 -13.64
CA ALA A 68 5.80 -1.81 -14.34
C ALA A 68 4.84 -2.75 -13.61
N SER A 69 4.90 -2.80 -12.27
CA SER A 69 4.00 -3.63 -11.46
C SER A 69 2.57 -3.12 -11.53
N HIS A 70 2.36 -1.80 -11.37
CA HIS A 70 1.05 -1.17 -11.49
C HIS A 70 0.39 -1.42 -12.84
N ARG A 71 1.12 -1.21 -13.95
CA ARG A 71 0.57 -1.44 -15.30
C ARG A 71 0.25 -2.91 -15.57
N ARG A 72 1.10 -3.84 -15.10
CA ARG A 72 0.84 -5.28 -15.25
C ARG A 72 -0.38 -5.70 -14.44
N LEU A 73 -0.56 -5.16 -13.24
CA LEU A 73 -1.72 -5.42 -12.39
C LEU A 73 -3.00 -4.88 -13.03
N ALA A 74 -3.02 -3.61 -13.43
CA ALA A 74 -4.16 -2.99 -14.11
C ALA A 74 -4.54 -3.74 -15.40
N ALA A 75 -3.54 -4.14 -16.21
CA ALA A 75 -3.80 -4.94 -17.41
C ALA A 75 -4.38 -6.32 -17.07
N THR A 76 -3.90 -6.97 -16.00
CA THR A 76 -4.40 -8.29 -15.59
C THR A 76 -5.84 -8.20 -15.10
N LEU A 77 -6.18 -7.14 -14.36
CA LEU A 77 -7.54 -6.80 -13.92
C LEU A 77 -8.47 -6.52 -15.11
N ALA A 78 -8.05 -5.65 -16.04
CA ALA A 78 -8.85 -5.32 -17.21
C ALA A 78 -9.09 -6.53 -18.12
N ASN A 79 -8.07 -7.35 -18.35
CA ASN A 79 -8.21 -8.63 -19.07
C ASN A 79 -9.13 -9.60 -18.29
N GLY A 80 -9.16 -9.47 -16.97
CA GLY A 80 -10.11 -10.04 -16.00
C GLY A 80 -11.57 -9.73 -16.25
N GLY A 81 -11.85 -8.61 -16.93
CA GLY A 81 -13.16 -7.98 -16.95
C GLY A 81 -13.38 -7.01 -15.77
N ASP A 82 -12.39 -6.88 -14.87
CA ASP A 82 -12.43 -5.96 -13.74
C ASP A 82 -11.86 -4.59 -14.15
N ILE A 83 -12.69 -3.82 -14.86
CA ILE A 83 -12.33 -2.49 -15.35
C ILE A 83 -12.25 -1.49 -14.20
N ASP A 84 -13.13 -1.63 -13.20
CA ASP A 84 -13.15 -0.76 -12.01
C ASP A 84 -11.85 -0.92 -11.21
N GLY A 85 -11.44 -2.16 -10.93
CA GLY A 85 -10.18 -2.46 -10.25
C GLY A 85 -8.95 -1.99 -11.04
N ALA A 86 -8.97 -2.10 -12.37
CA ALA A 86 -7.88 -1.58 -13.21
C ALA A 86 -7.76 -0.05 -13.11
N ALA A 87 -8.89 0.66 -13.12
CA ALA A 87 -8.92 2.11 -12.99
C ALA A 87 -8.41 2.57 -11.63
N ASP A 88 -8.82 1.88 -10.57
CA ASP A 88 -8.37 2.15 -9.20
C ASP A 88 -6.86 1.94 -9.05
N GLU A 89 -6.28 0.96 -9.74
CA GLU A 89 -4.83 0.74 -9.71
C GLU A 89 -4.06 1.86 -10.41
N PHE A 90 -4.54 2.33 -11.57
CA PHE A 90 -3.95 3.49 -12.24
C PHE A 90 -4.04 4.76 -11.37
N ALA A 91 -5.19 5.00 -10.76
CA ALA A 91 -5.38 6.12 -9.83
C ALA A 91 -4.44 6.01 -8.62
N ARG A 92 -4.23 4.80 -8.10
CA ARG A 92 -3.33 4.55 -6.97
C ARG A 92 -1.87 4.86 -7.32
N TYR A 93 -1.37 4.45 -8.49
CA TYR A 93 -0.03 4.85 -8.93
C TYR A 93 0.10 6.37 -8.97
N ILE A 94 -0.89 7.06 -9.55
CA ILE A 94 -0.92 8.53 -9.60
C ILE A 94 -0.83 9.12 -8.19
N GLU A 95 -1.63 8.62 -7.25
CA GLU A 95 -1.61 9.06 -5.85
C GLU A 95 -0.24 8.88 -5.18
N PHE A 96 0.52 7.84 -5.50
CA PHE A 96 1.89 7.69 -5.02
C PHE A 96 2.87 8.68 -5.64
N MET A 97 2.67 9.06 -6.90
CA MET A 97 3.57 9.99 -7.59
C MET A 97 3.40 11.45 -7.16
N LEU A 98 2.19 11.87 -6.75
CA LEU A 98 1.91 13.27 -6.41
C LEU A 98 2.71 13.80 -5.21
N PRO A 99 2.79 13.11 -4.05
CA PRO A 99 3.61 13.56 -2.92
C PRO A 99 5.11 13.62 -3.23
N LEU A 100 5.57 12.85 -4.22
CA LEU A 100 6.96 12.86 -4.68
C LEU A 100 7.27 14.06 -5.60
N GLY A 101 6.26 14.87 -5.96
CA GLY A 101 6.41 15.97 -6.91
C GLY A 101 6.52 15.52 -8.36
N GLU A 102 6.35 14.23 -8.64
CA GLU A 102 6.48 13.61 -9.96
C GLU A 102 5.19 13.74 -10.78
N VAL A 103 4.67 14.97 -10.85
CA VAL A 103 3.40 15.30 -11.51
C VAL A 103 3.42 14.97 -13.01
N GLY A 104 4.60 15.04 -13.64
CA GLY A 104 4.79 14.61 -15.03
C GLY A 104 4.52 13.11 -15.23
N ARG A 105 5.03 12.26 -14.32
CA ARG A 105 4.79 10.81 -14.37
C ARG A 105 3.32 10.48 -14.10
N ALA A 106 2.72 11.15 -13.12
CA ALA A 106 1.29 11.03 -12.83
C ALA A 106 0.42 11.36 -14.06
N THR A 107 0.73 12.45 -14.76
CA THR A 107 -0.03 12.89 -15.95
C THR A 107 0.13 11.91 -17.12
N LEU A 108 1.33 11.37 -17.32
CA LEU A 108 1.58 10.33 -18.32
C LEU A 108 0.79 9.07 -18.01
N GLU A 109 0.73 8.66 -16.74
CA GLU A 109 -0.01 7.47 -16.36
C GLU A 109 -1.52 7.65 -16.48
N LEU A 110 -2.05 8.82 -16.11
CA LEU A 110 -3.46 9.14 -16.32
C LEU A 110 -3.84 9.00 -17.80
N SER A 111 -3.01 9.54 -18.70
CA SER A 111 -3.23 9.47 -20.15
C SER A 111 -3.18 8.02 -20.65
N TYR A 112 -2.23 7.24 -20.14
CA TYR A 112 -2.09 5.83 -20.48
C TYR A 112 -3.31 5.02 -20.00
N GLY A 113 -3.70 5.16 -18.73
CA GLY A 113 -4.87 4.48 -18.16
C GLY A 113 -6.16 4.83 -18.93
N ALA A 114 -6.39 6.11 -19.21
CA ALA A 114 -7.54 6.55 -20.00
C ALA A 114 -7.55 5.96 -21.43
N SER A 115 -6.38 5.77 -22.05
CA SER A 115 -6.29 5.11 -23.36
C SER A 115 -6.56 3.60 -23.32
N MET A 116 -6.26 2.94 -22.19
CA MET A 116 -6.45 1.51 -22.02
C MET A 116 -7.91 1.15 -21.71
N ILE A 117 -8.53 1.86 -20.77
CA ILE A 117 -9.85 1.50 -20.23
C ILE A 117 -10.95 2.52 -20.51
N GLY A 118 -10.61 3.66 -21.12
CA GLY A 118 -11.55 4.74 -21.41
C GLY A 118 -11.80 5.66 -20.22
N SER A 119 -12.94 6.35 -20.24
CA SER A 119 -13.34 7.27 -19.18
C SER A 119 -13.81 6.50 -17.95
N HIS A 120 -13.26 6.81 -16.78
CA HIS A 120 -13.61 6.18 -15.51
C HIS A 120 -13.61 7.19 -14.34
N PRO A 121 -14.53 7.11 -13.36
CA PRO A 121 -14.59 8.03 -12.22
C PRO A 121 -13.28 8.14 -11.44
N ALA A 122 -12.62 7.00 -11.14
CA ALA A 122 -11.34 7.00 -10.41
C ALA A 122 -10.22 7.77 -11.17
N LEU A 123 -10.19 7.65 -12.51
CA LEU A 123 -9.23 8.41 -13.32
C LEU A 123 -9.57 9.90 -13.35
N HIS A 124 -10.86 10.26 -13.34
CA HIS A 124 -11.28 11.65 -13.23
C HIS A 124 -10.88 12.26 -11.87
N GLU A 125 -11.07 11.54 -10.78
CA GLU A 125 -10.63 11.97 -9.45
C GLU A 125 -9.10 12.16 -9.40
N ALA A 126 -8.35 11.20 -9.94
CA ALA A 126 -6.90 11.30 -10.05
C ALA A 126 -6.45 12.52 -10.88
N ALA A 127 -7.19 12.86 -11.94
CA ALA A 127 -6.95 14.05 -12.74
C ALA A 127 -7.14 15.35 -11.92
N GLU A 128 -8.19 15.44 -11.10
CA GLU A 128 -8.42 16.59 -10.22
C GLU A 128 -7.31 16.74 -9.17
N LYS A 129 -6.78 15.63 -8.65
CA LYS A 129 -5.62 15.63 -7.75
C LYS A 129 -4.37 16.15 -8.46
N ILE A 130 -4.11 15.71 -9.69
CA ILE A 130 -3.02 16.24 -10.53
C ILE A 130 -3.18 17.76 -10.74
N VAL A 131 -4.37 18.24 -11.11
CA VAL A 131 -4.64 19.68 -11.31
C VAL A 131 -4.36 20.47 -10.03
N THR A 132 -4.77 19.94 -8.89
CA THR A 132 -4.51 20.55 -7.58
C THR A 132 -3.02 20.62 -7.28
N SER A 133 -2.26 19.55 -7.54
CA SER A 133 -0.80 19.52 -7.39
C SER A 133 -0.08 20.46 -8.36
N VAL A 134 -0.55 20.61 -9.61
CA VAL A 134 0.03 21.60 -10.55
C VAL A 134 -0.18 23.02 -10.02
N ARG A 135 -1.37 23.33 -9.50
CA ARG A 135 -1.69 24.67 -8.95
C ARG A 135 -0.86 25.02 -7.72
N SER A 136 -0.40 24.05 -6.94
CA SER A 136 0.48 24.34 -5.80
C SER A 136 1.93 24.61 -6.23
N ILE A 137 2.36 24.09 -7.39
CA ILE A 137 3.70 24.29 -7.94
C ILE A 137 3.79 25.62 -8.69
N VAL A 138 2.74 25.99 -9.44
CA VAL A 138 2.71 27.24 -10.20
C VAL A 138 2.30 28.38 -9.26
N PRO A 139 3.16 29.39 -9.00
CA PRO A 139 2.74 30.55 -8.24
C PRO A 139 1.58 31.26 -8.97
N PRO A 140 0.62 31.86 -8.24
CA PRO A 140 -0.47 32.58 -8.89
C PRO A 140 0.13 33.67 -9.77
N ALA A 141 -0.09 33.58 -11.07
CA ALA A 141 0.35 34.60 -12.00
C ALA A 141 -0.39 35.91 -11.68
N GLY A 142 0.30 36.87 -11.05
CA GLY A 142 -0.25 38.22 -10.86
C GLY A 142 0.25 39.02 -9.66
N ALA A 143 1.55 39.28 -9.55
CA ALA A 143 1.99 40.56 -9.02
C ALA A 143 1.93 41.62 -10.15
N ALA A 144 0.94 42.52 -10.02
CA ALA A 144 0.76 43.84 -10.62
C ALA A 144 0.57 43.99 -12.15
N LEU A 145 -0.63 44.45 -12.56
CA LEU A 145 -0.83 45.74 -13.25
C LEU A 145 -2.24 46.28 -12.92
N THR A 146 -2.28 47.57 -12.63
CA THR A 146 -3.38 48.36 -12.06
C THR A 146 -4.59 48.52 -12.98
N ALA A 147 -5.80 48.42 -12.43
CA ALA A 147 -6.95 49.22 -12.88
C ALA A 147 -7.91 49.46 -11.70
N SER A 148 -8.02 50.74 -11.31
CA SER A 148 -8.94 51.35 -10.34
C SER A 148 -10.41 51.07 -10.71
N VAL A 149 -11.38 51.10 -9.79
CA VAL A 149 -12.16 52.28 -9.29
C VAL A 149 -13.37 51.70 -8.50
N PRO A 150 -14.03 52.37 -7.52
CA PRO A 150 -13.61 53.30 -6.47
C PRO A 150 -14.00 52.86 -5.04
N VAL A 151 -13.47 53.62 -4.10
CA VAL A 151 -13.74 53.65 -2.66
C VAL A 151 -15.08 54.32 -2.34
N ILE A 152 -15.78 53.82 -1.31
CA ILE A 152 -16.63 54.65 -0.42
C ILE A 152 -16.21 54.40 1.04
N THR A 153 -15.87 55.49 1.72
CA THR A 153 -15.49 55.65 3.14
C THR A 153 -16.55 56.55 3.84
N PRO A 154 -16.55 56.80 5.17
CA PRO A 154 -16.28 55.92 6.33
C PRO A 154 -17.14 56.18 7.62
N PHE A 155 -16.90 55.38 8.70
CA PHE A 155 -16.98 55.64 10.18
C PHE A 155 -18.34 56.00 10.88
N PRO A 156 -18.50 55.85 12.23
CA PRO A 156 -17.49 55.62 13.29
C PRO A 156 -17.71 54.43 14.24
N GLN A 157 -16.63 54.13 14.97
CA GLN A 157 -16.50 53.15 16.06
C GLN A 157 -16.99 53.71 17.40
N VAL A 158 -17.66 52.91 18.25
CA VAL A 158 -17.51 52.96 19.72
C VAL A 158 -17.62 51.54 20.32
N ARG A 159 -16.82 51.37 21.39
CA ARG A 159 -16.36 50.24 22.22
C ARG A 159 -17.40 49.36 22.97
N PRO A 160 -16.95 48.27 23.66
CA PRO A 160 -17.69 47.01 23.85
C PRO A 160 -18.37 46.86 25.23
N VAL A 161 -19.29 45.90 25.35
CA VAL A 161 -19.73 45.32 26.64
C VAL A 161 -19.92 43.80 26.50
N THR A 162 -19.30 43.06 27.41
CA THR A 162 -19.29 41.61 27.59
C THR A 162 -20.59 41.08 28.23
N PRO A 163 -20.79 39.76 28.37
CA PRO A 163 -21.88 39.03 27.74
C PRO A 163 -23.07 38.76 28.67
N ALA A 164 -24.23 38.46 28.07
CA ALA A 164 -25.32 37.79 28.76
C ALA A 164 -25.83 36.61 27.93
N ARG A 165 -25.73 35.45 28.57
CA ARG A 165 -26.13 34.10 28.19
C ARG A 165 -27.60 34.04 27.75
N ALA A 166 -27.86 33.37 26.64
CA ALA A 166 -29.18 32.85 26.27
C ALA A 166 -29.08 31.32 26.08
N PRO A 167 -30.16 30.57 26.38
CA PRO A 167 -30.08 29.14 26.60
C PRO A 167 -29.88 28.36 25.31
N VAL A 168 -29.11 27.29 25.45
CA VAL A 168 -28.93 26.23 24.46
C VAL A 168 -30.21 25.39 24.51
N ASP A 169 -30.90 25.22 23.39
CA ASP A 169 -31.87 24.15 23.24
C ASP A 169 -31.10 22.82 23.28
N ILE A 170 -31.09 22.21 24.45
CA ILE A 170 -30.63 20.84 24.64
C ILE A 170 -31.71 19.96 24.01
N ALA A 171 -31.48 19.54 22.77
CA ALA A 171 -32.17 18.40 22.20
C ALA A 171 -32.02 17.23 23.17
N VAL A 172 -33.16 16.71 23.62
CA VAL A 172 -33.27 15.55 24.49
C VAL A 172 -32.44 14.42 23.88
N ALA A 173 -31.39 14.02 24.60
CA ALA A 173 -30.60 12.85 24.26
C ALA A 173 -31.56 11.66 24.15
N ALA A 174 -31.65 11.10 22.95
CA ALA A 174 -32.17 9.75 22.78
C ALA A 174 -31.44 8.82 23.77
N PRO A 175 -32.12 7.83 24.36
CA PRO A 175 -31.46 6.90 25.27
C PRO A 175 -30.23 6.34 24.56
N LEU A 176 -29.07 6.44 25.23
CA LEU A 176 -27.82 5.86 24.73
C LEU A 176 -28.13 4.44 24.26
N PRO A 177 -27.84 4.09 23.00
CA PRO A 177 -28.00 2.72 22.56
C PRO A 177 -27.20 1.85 23.52
N THR A 178 -27.87 0.83 24.07
CA THR A 178 -27.22 -0.23 24.83
C THR A 178 -25.97 -0.63 24.04
N PRO A 179 -24.77 -0.70 24.65
CA PRO A 179 -23.56 -1.00 23.91
C PRO A 179 -23.75 -2.35 23.21
N ARG A 180 -24.07 -2.30 21.92
CA ARG A 180 -24.07 -3.48 21.07
C ARG A 180 -22.59 -3.81 20.94
N LEU A 181 -22.16 -4.88 21.59
CA LEU A 181 -20.93 -5.54 21.19
C LEU A 181 -21.12 -5.96 19.74
N LEU A 182 -20.67 -5.12 18.81
CA LEU A 182 -20.65 -5.46 17.40
C LEU A 182 -19.80 -6.73 17.25
N PRO A 183 -20.26 -7.71 16.46
CA PRO A 183 -19.49 -8.90 16.20
C PRO A 183 -18.14 -8.52 15.58
N LYS A 184 -17.07 -9.20 15.99
CA LYS A 184 -15.79 -9.07 15.30
C LYS A 184 -15.76 -9.97 14.08
N VAL A 185 -15.16 -9.49 13.00
CA VAL A 185 -15.02 -10.28 11.77
C VAL A 185 -13.74 -11.12 11.88
N PRO A 186 -13.84 -12.46 11.83
CA PRO A 186 -12.67 -13.31 12.00
C PRO A 186 -11.76 -13.23 10.78
N PHE A 187 -10.48 -12.99 11.03
CA PHE A 187 -9.42 -13.03 10.03
C PHE A 187 -8.22 -13.77 10.61
N ARG A 188 -7.58 -14.58 9.79
CA ARG A 188 -6.24 -15.11 10.07
C ARG A 188 -5.21 -14.36 9.25
N PHE A 189 -3.98 -14.31 9.75
CA PHE A 189 -2.94 -13.56 9.07
C PHE A 189 -1.59 -14.25 9.03
N CYS A 190 -0.82 -13.89 8.00
CA CYS A 190 0.61 -14.11 7.91
C CYS A 190 1.31 -12.77 7.94
N VAL A 191 2.47 -12.70 8.61
CA VAL A 191 3.33 -11.52 8.52
C VAL A 191 4.42 -11.82 7.50
N HIS A 192 4.62 -10.88 6.60
CA HIS A 192 5.70 -10.92 5.65
C HIS A 192 6.62 -9.73 5.92
N ALA A 193 7.90 -9.90 5.63
CA ALA A 193 8.84 -8.79 5.66
C ALA A 193 9.73 -8.82 4.42
N ASP A 194 10.17 -7.63 4.04
CA ASP A 194 11.28 -7.38 3.15
C ASP A 194 12.07 -6.18 3.69
N GLU A 195 13.31 -6.41 4.12
CA GLU A 195 14.15 -5.45 4.85
C GLU A 195 13.43 -4.76 6.03
N ASP A 196 13.15 -3.45 5.91
CA ASP A 196 12.48 -2.61 6.90
C ASP A 196 10.97 -2.45 6.62
N ARG A 197 10.42 -3.15 5.62
CA ARG A 197 9.00 -3.09 5.23
C ARG A 197 8.30 -4.39 5.61
N HIS A 198 7.08 -4.25 6.12
CA HIS A 198 6.29 -5.38 6.57
C HIS A 198 4.85 -5.27 6.07
N TRP A 199 4.24 -6.43 5.80
CA TRP A 199 2.83 -6.50 5.42
C TRP A 199 2.15 -7.70 6.05
N MET A 200 0.85 -7.57 6.25
CA MET A 200 -0.03 -8.65 6.67
C MET A 200 -0.82 -9.13 5.47
N GLN A 201 -0.74 -10.43 5.22
CA GLN A 201 -1.70 -11.09 4.35
C GLN A 201 -2.83 -11.64 5.22
N LEU A 202 -4.03 -11.15 4.97
CA LEU A 202 -5.25 -11.41 5.74
C LEU A 202 -6.18 -12.31 4.93
N GLU A 203 -6.68 -13.38 5.55
CA GLU A 203 -7.71 -14.24 5.01
C GLU A 203 -8.81 -14.42 6.05
N GLY A 204 -10.06 -14.17 5.70
CA GLY A 204 -11.12 -14.17 6.70
C GLY A 204 -12.50 -13.88 6.16
N GLY A 205 -13.37 -13.40 7.05
CA GLY A 205 -14.79 -13.31 6.81
C GLY A 205 -15.50 -14.66 6.91
N THR A 206 -16.82 -14.60 7.01
CA THR A 206 -17.70 -15.78 6.97
C THR A 206 -18.81 -15.56 5.95
N ALA A 207 -19.60 -16.59 5.67
CA ALA A 207 -20.79 -16.44 4.83
C ALA A 207 -21.78 -15.38 5.35
N ASP A 208 -21.82 -15.15 6.67
CA ASP A 208 -22.67 -14.15 7.31
C ASP A 208 -22.01 -12.77 7.43
N LEU A 209 -20.67 -12.74 7.47
CA LEU A 209 -19.86 -11.52 7.57
C LEU A 209 -18.90 -11.48 6.38
N VAL A 210 -19.44 -11.15 5.20
CA VAL A 210 -18.67 -11.06 3.94
C VAL A 210 -18.03 -9.69 3.83
N PRO A 211 -16.71 -9.55 4.01
CA PRO A 211 -16.06 -8.26 4.03
C PRO A 211 -15.70 -7.83 2.62
N VAL A 212 -15.97 -6.57 2.28
CA VAL A 212 -15.64 -5.98 0.95
C VAL A 212 -14.37 -5.13 0.99
N ALA A 213 -13.94 -4.70 2.17
CA ALA A 213 -12.71 -3.96 2.38
C ALA A 213 -12.18 -4.17 3.80
N VAL A 214 -10.87 -3.96 3.99
CA VAL A 214 -10.21 -3.87 5.29
C VAL A 214 -9.48 -2.55 5.39
N ARG A 215 -9.47 -1.94 6.58
CA ARG A 215 -8.68 -0.76 6.89
C ARG A 215 -7.81 -0.95 8.12
N VAL A 216 -6.66 -0.30 8.10
CA VAL A 216 -5.71 -0.21 9.21
C VAL A 216 -5.93 1.11 9.94
N ILE A 217 -6.03 1.04 11.27
CA ILE A 217 -6.27 2.18 12.15
C ILE A 217 -5.06 2.36 13.04
N GLY A 218 -4.46 3.54 13.01
CA GLY A 218 -3.31 3.88 13.86
C GLY A 218 -3.68 4.08 15.32
N ALA A 219 -2.66 4.33 16.14
CA ALA A 219 -2.83 4.56 17.58
C ALA A 219 -3.69 5.80 17.92
N ASP A 220 -3.75 6.78 17.01
CA ASP A 220 -4.53 8.02 17.16
C ASP A 220 -5.91 7.93 16.49
N ASP A 221 -6.43 6.73 16.24
CA ASP A 221 -7.68 6.44 15.51
C ASP A 221 -7.72 6.97 14.06
N ASN A 222 -6.57 7.31 13.47
CA ASN A 222 -6.46 7.70 12.07
C ASN A 222 -6.47 6.49 11.13
N ILE A 223 -7.14 6.61 9.98
CA ILE A 223 -7.11 5.59 8.94
C ILE A 223 -5.78 5.69 8.20
N ILE A 224 -4.97 4.63 8.30
CA ILE A 224 -3.64 4.56 7.68
C ILE A 224 -3.73 4.01 6.27
N GLU A 225 -4.53 2.96 6.08
CA GLU A 225 -4.68 2.29 4.80
C GLU A 225 -6.08 1.69 4.70
N THR A 226 -6.66 1.65 3.50
CA THR A 226 -7.89 0.91 3.20
C THR A 226 -7.69 0.11 1.91
N ARG A 227 -8.05 -1.16 1.93
CA ARG A 227 -7.87 -2.10 0.82
C ARG A 227 -9.14 -2.90 0.57
N LEU A 228 -9.48 -3.10 -0.69
CA LEU A 228 -10.58 -3.97 -1.07
C LEU A 228 -10.22 -5.43 -0.85
N CYS A 229 -11.20 -6.20 -0.42
CA CYS A 229 -11.08 -7.64 -0.30
C CYS A 229 -11.28 -8.30 -1.66
N ILE A 230 -10.50 -9.34 -1.93
CA ILE A 230 -10.78 -10.30 -2.99
C ILE A 230 -11.73 -11.35 -2.44
N PRO A 231 -12.88 -11.62 -3.09
CA PRO A 231 -13.74 -12.72 -2.71
C PRO A 231 -13.05 -14.06 -3.01
N LEU A 232 -13.12 -15.00 -2.07
CA LEU A 232 -12.63 -16.37 -2.24
C LEU A 232 -13.80 -17.30 -2.50
N ALA A 233 -13.74 -18.07 -3.60
CA ALA A 233 -14.74 -19.08 -3.89
C ALA A 233 -14.60 -20.30 -2.95
N PRO A 234 -15.67 -21.06 -2.69
CA PRO A 234 -15.59 -22.28 -1.88
C PRO A 234 -14.55 -23.26 -2.43
N GLY A 235 -13.48 -23.51 -1.67
CA GLY A 235 -12.39 -24.41 -2.05
C GLY A 235 -11.13 -23.71 -2.60
N GLU A 236 -11.18 -22.40 -2.86
CA GLU A 236 -9.97 -21.61 -3.10
C GLU A 236 -9.21 -21.41 -1.79
N LYS A 237 -7.89 -21.58 -1.85
CA LYS A 237 -7.00 -21.38 -0.69
C LYS A 237 -6.30 -20.04 -0.83
N GLY A 238 -6.44 -19.17 0.18
CA GLY A 238 -5.48 -18.10 0.40
C GLY A 238 -4.11 -18.67 0.82
N HIS A 239 -3.06 -17.85 0.83
CA HIS A 239 -1.73 -18.30 1.29
C HIS A 239 -1.59 -18.39 2.82
N ALA A 240 -2.62 -18.01 3.60
CA ALA A 240 -2.57 -18.14 5.05
C ALA A 240 -2.82 -19.61 5.46
N PRO A 241 -1.87 -20.27 6.17
CA PRO A 241 -2.03 -21.65 6.59
C PRO A 241 -3.35 -21.83 7.33
N SER A 242 -4.09 -22.86 6.96
CA SER A 242 -5.32 -23.22 7.65
C SER A 242 -4.97 -23.67 9.06
N VAL A 243 -5.49 -22.98 10.08
CA VAL A 243 -5.48 -23.48 11.45
C VAL A 243 -6.55 -24.56 11.55
N GLU A 244 -6.22 -25.70 12.14
CA GLU A 244 -7.13 -26.85 12.22
C GLU A 244 -8.44 -26.45 12.94
N ARG A 245 -9.59 -26.81 12.34
CA ARG A 245 -10.97 -26.52 12.80
C ARG A 245 -11.53 -25.10 12.53
N THR A 246 -10.85 -24.25 11.76
CA THR A 246 -11.40 -22.95 11.32
C THR A 246 -12.12 -23.07 9.97
N MET A 247 -13.31 -22.46 9.83
CA MET A 247 -13.99 -22.37 8.53
C MET A 247 -13.13 -21.62 7.52
N PRO A 248 -13.17 -21.98 6.21
CA PRO A 248 -12.44 -21.26 5.17
C PRO A 248 -12.93 -19.80 5.10
N GLY A 249 -12.00 -18.86 4.96
CA GLY A 249 -12.33 -17.46 4.77
C GLY A 249 -13.03 -17.25 3.42
N VAL A 250 -13.91 -16.26 3.34
CA VAL A 250 -14.60 -15.87 2.10
C VAL A 250 -13.95 -14.65 1.44
N ALA A 251 -12.93 -14.08 2.07
CA ALA A 251 -12.24 -12.89 1.62
C ALA A 251 -10.74 -12.94 1.92
N TRP A 252 -9.96 -12.29 1.06
CA TRP A 252 -8.53 -12.14 1.18
C TRP A 252 -8.11 -10.70 0.91
N VAL A 253 -7.08 -10.21 1.63
CA VAL A 253 -6.55 -8.86 1.43
C VAL A 253 -5.10 -8.77 1.94
N VAL A 254 -4.31 -7.88 1.36
CA VAL A 254 -2.96 -7.55 1.85
C VAL A 254 -2.94 -6.10 2.29
N VAL A 255 -2.41 -5.85 3.49
CA VAL A 255 -2.25 -4.50 4.06
C VAL A 255 -0.81 -4.31 4.56
N GLY A 256 -0.27 -3.12 4.36
CA GLY A 256 1.02 -2.76 4.94
C GLY A 256 0.92 -2.60 6.45
N ILE A 257 1.97 -2.97 7.18
CA ILE A 257 2.09 -2.71 8.61
C ILE A 257 3.46 -2.14 8.96
N PRO A 258 3.53 -1.16 9.87
CA PRO A 258 4.81 -0.59 10.28
C PRO A 258 5.54 -1.49 11.29
N ASN A 259 6.84 -1.25 11.48
CA ASN A 259 7.76 -2.15 12.20
C ASN A 259 7.36 -2.36 13.66
N GLU A 260 6.77 -1.35 14.30
CA GLU A 260 6.27 -1.45 15.67
C GLU A 260 5.11 -2.43 15.83
N VAL A 261 4.25 -2.56 14.80
CA VAL A 261 3.15 -3.54 14.80
C VAL A 261 3.71 -4.95 14.72
N VAL A 262 4.72 -5.15 13.88
CA VAL A 262 5.42 -6.44 13.75
C VAL A 262 6.11 -6.83 15.04
N ALA A 263 6.85 -5.88 15.64
CA ALA A 263 7.55 -6.10 16.89
C ALA A 263 6.57 -6.46 18.01
N ALA A 264 5.41 -5.80 18.09
CA ALA A 264 4.36 -6.13 19.04
C ALA A 264 3.80 -7.55 18.81
N ILE A 265 3.49 -7.90 17.55
CA ILE A 265 2.99 -9.23 17.18
C ILE A 265 4.00 -10.32 17.59
N ASP A 266 5.28 -10.15 17.27
CA ASP A 266 6.32 -11.14 17.60
C ASP A 266 6.60 -11.23 19.10
N ALA A 267 6.43 -10.13 19.83
CA ALA A 267 6.51 -10.11 21.29
C ALA A 267 5.24 -10.67 21.97
N GLY A 268 4.21 -11.05 21.20
CA GLY A 268 2.91 -11.47 21.74
C GLY A 268 2.16 -10.34 22.47
N GLN A 269 2.53 -9.10 22.20
CA GLN A 269 1.90 -7.92 22.77
C GLN A 269 0.70 -7.48 21.90
N PRO A 270 -0.31 -6.83 22.49
CA PRO A 270 -1.38 -6.24 21.70
C PRO A 270 -0.79 -5.27 20.69
N ALA A 271 -1.16 -5.45 19.42
CA ALA A 271 -0.73 -4.55 18.36
C ALA A 271 -1.22 -3.13 18.68
N PRO A 272 -0.36 -2.09 18.53
CA PRO A 272 -0.74 -0.71 18.81
C PRO A 272 -1.82 -0.18 17.84
N TYR A 273 -2.15 -0.95 16.80
CA TYR A 273 -2.98 -0.56 15.67
C TYR A 273 -4.23 -1.44 15.64
N GLY A 274 -5.35 -0.84 15.27
CA GLY A 274 -6.62 -1.52 15.04
C GLY A 274 -6.78 -1.96 13.59
N PHE A 275 -7.61 -2.98 13.37
CA PHE A 275 -8.00 -3.41 12.03
C PHE A 275 -9.52 -3.53 11.97
N GLN A 276 -10.11 -3.10 10.87
CA GLN A 276 -11.55 -3.19 10.67
C GLN A 276 -11.89 -3.70 9.26
N ALA A 277 -12.97 -4.46 9.14
CA ALA A 277 -13.56 -4.87 7.87
C ALA A 277 -14.88 -4.14 7.61
N LYS A 278 -15.11 -3.78 6.36
CA LYS A 278 -16.40 -3.28 5.88
C LYS A 278 -17.31 -4.46 5.52
N VAL A 279 -18.45 -4.58 6.19
CA VAL A 279 -19.49 -5.58 5.88
C VAL A 279 -20.80 -4.81 5.67
N GLY A 280 -21.37 -4.90 4.46
CA GLY A 280 -22.42 -3.96 4.04
C GLY A 280 -21.91 -2.52 4.09
N ASP A 281 -22.59 -1.67 4.84
CA ASP A 281 -22.23 -0.24 5.01
C ASP A 281 -21.51 0.05 6.33
N GLU A 282 -21.29 -0.96 7.17
CA GLU A 282 -20.72 -0.80 8.51
C GLU A 282 -19.28 -1.32 8.59
N TRP A 283 -18.48 -0.71 9.47
CA TRP A 283 -17.12 -1.14 9.78
C TRP A 283 -17.09 -1.89 11.11
N PHE A 284 -16.60 -3.12 11.05
CA PHE A 284 -16.49 -4.02 12.20
C PHE A 284 -15.04 -4.27 12.54
N SER A 285 -14.69 -4.31 13.82
CA SER A 285 -13.34 -4.69 14.26
C SER A 285 -13.00 -6.11 13.85
N LEU A 286 -11.75 -6.34 13.47
CA LEU A 286 -11.26 -7.69 13.17
C LEU A 286 -10.97 -8.47 14.46
N ASP A 287 -11.21 -9.77 14.41
CA ASP A 287 -10.64 -10.74 15.32
C ASP A 287 -9.49 -11.44 14.59
N LEU A 288 -8.25 -11.09 14.93
CA LEU A 288 -7.05 -11.50 14.21
C LEU A 288 -6.41 -12.73 14.86
N VAL A 289 -6.27 -13.79 14.07
CA VAL A 289 -5.60 -15.03 14.44
C VAL A 289 -4.25 -15.11 13.74
N ASP A 290 -3.16 -15.06 14.50
CA ASP A 290 -1.82 -15.27 13.95
C ASP A 290 -1.65 -16.74 13.56
N THR A 291 -1.30 -16.99 12.29
CA THR A 291 -1.02 -18.34 11.79
C THR A 291 0.38 -18.83 12.13
N GLY A 292 1.25 -17.96 12.67
CA GLY A 292 2.67 -18.21 12.87
C GLY A 292 3.49 -18.18 11.57
N CYS A 293 2.85 -17.94 10.43
CA CYS A 293 3.51 -17.84 9.14
C CYS A 293 4.31 -16.52 9.06
N ARG A 294 5.59 -16.65 8.74
CA ARG A 294 6.57 -15.56 8.61
C ARG A 294 7.33 -15.74 7.30
N LEU A 295 6.82 -15.18 6.20
CA LEU A 295 7.40 -15.31 4.86
C LEU A 295 8.36 -14.13 4.56
N GLY A 296 9.45 -14.37 3.84
CA GLY A 296 10.49 -13.34 3.58
C GLY A 296 11.36 -12.96 4.80
N ARG A 297 10.97 -13.40 6.00
CA ARG A 297 11.72 -13.15 7.24
C ARG A 297 12.81 -14.19 7.40
N THR A 298 14.08 -13.78 7.46
CA THR A 298 15.14 -14.64 8.00
C THR A 298 14.74 -15.06 9.40
N ARG A 299 14.65 -16.37 9.66
CA ARG A 299 14.45 -16.88 11.03
C ARG A 299 15.51 -16.21 11.91
N SER A 300 15.09 -15.31 12.78
CA SER A 300 15.90 -14.97 13.93
C SER A 300 16.14 -16.31 14.63
N LYS A 301 17.40 -16.75 14.66
CA LYS A 301 17.81 -17.83 15.53
C LYS A 301 17.33 -17.40 16.91
N SER A 302 16.27 -18.05 17.41
CA SER A 302 15.91 -17.95 18.81
C SER A 302 17.20 -18.15 19.59
N ALA A 303 17.53 -17.16 20.43
CA ALA A 303 18.60 -17.29 21.39
C ALA A 303 18.28 -18.55 22.21
N ALA A 304 19.03 -19.61 21.94
CA ALA A 304 19.11 -20.75 22.81
C ALA A 304 20.10 -20.39 23.92
N SER A 305 19.66 -20.65 25.15
CA SER A 305 20.35 -20.51 26.45
C SER A 305 20.16 -19.18 27.16
#